data_AF-A0A661KSR1-F1
#
_entry.id   AF-A0A661KSR1-F1
#
_cell.length_a   1.000
_cell.length_b   1.000
_cell.length_c   1.000
_cell.angle_alpha   90.00
_cell.angle_beta   90.00
_cell.angle_gamma   90.00
#
_symmetry.space_group_name_H-M   'P 1'
#
loop_
_entity.id
_entity.type
_entity.pdbx_description
1 polymer ?
#
loop_
_entity_poly.entity_id
_entity_poly.type
_entity_poly.pdbx_seq_one_letter_code
_entity_poly.pdbx_strand_id
1 'polypeptide(L)'
;MKILSVNGSPHKEKGNTYIIVKAFLKGAKRQGAEIIDEIFLQEKKIGYCRGCFMCWIKTPGKCIQKDDMKEILNKVLEADVLLLSTPVYIDGVSAQTKTFIDRLIPVLRAHFTLRDGHCRHKMGEKKMPALFVISSSGFLEMDNFEPMIESLKRGCL
;
A
#
# COMPACT_ATOMS: atom_id res chain seq x y z
N MET A 1 10.83 3.20 15.21
CA MET A 1 10.11 3.35 13.93
C MET A 1 9.68 1.97 13.48
N LYS A 2 8.38 1.78 13.24
CA LYS A 2 7.78 0.52 12.77
C LYS A 2 7.57 0.54 11.26
N ILE A 3 8.10 -0.45 10.57
CA ILE A 3 7.97 -0.60 9.11
C ILE A 3 7.11 -1.82 8.81
N LEU A 4 6.04 -1.63 8.05
CA LEU A 4 5.31 -2.70 7.39
C LEU A 4 5.78 -2.80 5.93
N SER A 5 6.34 -3.94 5.54
CA SER A 5 6.68 -4.21 4.14
C SER A 5 5.52 -4.93 3.45
N VAL A 6 5.04 -4.40 2.33
CA VAL A 6 4.00 -5.00 1.49
C VAL A 6 4.53 -5.14 0.07
N ASN A 7 4.62 -6.38 -0.40
CA ASN A 7 5.15 -6.75 -1.70
C ASN A 7 4.02 -7.28 -2.61
N GLY A 8 3.77 -6.55 -3.70
CA GLY A 8 2.79 -6.90 -4.71
C GLY A 8 3.36 -7.61 -5.94
N SER A 9 4.64 -7.97 -5.95
CA SER A 9 5.22 -8.79 -7.01
C SER A 9 4.61 -10.21 -6.99
N PRO A 10 4.19 -10.75 -8.14
CA PRO A 10 3.75 -12.14 -8.23
C PRO A 10 4.90 -13.13 -7.99
N HIS A 11 6.15 -12.69 -8.07
CA HIS A 11 7.33 -13.53 -7.87
C HIS A 11 7.82 -13.61 -6.41
N LYS A 12 7.16 -12.89 -5.49
CA LYS A 12 7.46 -12.92 -4.04
C LYS A 12 8.95 -12.72 -3.75
N GLU A 13 9.56 -13.62 -2.99
CA GLU A 13 10.96 -13.61 -2.62
C GLU A 13 11.93 -13.76 -3.80
N LYS A 14 11.47 -14.33 -4.92
CA LYS A 14 12.26 -14.51 -6.15
C LYS A 14 12.17 -13.31 -7.10
N GLY A 15 11.37 -12.30 -6.78
CA GLY A 15 11.18 -11.12 -7.63
C GLY A 15 12.33 -10.12 -7.52
N ASN A 16 12.71 -9.50 -8.64
CA ASN A 16 13.76 -8.48 -8.69
C ASN A 16 13.49 -7.31 -7.73
N THR A 17 12.22 -6.89 -7.62
CA THR A 17 11.81 -5.85 -6.67
C THR A 17 12.17 -6.20 -5.23
N TYR A 18 12.04 -7.48 -4.84
CA TYR A 18 12.31 -7.92 -3.48
C TYR A 18 13.79 -7.93 -3.14
N ILE A 19 14.68 -8.09 -4.12
CA ILE A 19 16.13 -7.98 -3.90
C ILE A 19 16.47 -6.60 -3.32
N ILE A 20 15.88 -5.55 -3.88
CA ILE A 20 16.04 -4.17 -3.42
C ILE A 20 15.41 -3.97 -2.03
N VAL A 21 14.18 -4.47 -1.84
CA VAL A 21 13.47 -4.43 -0.55
C VAL A 21 14.29 -5.09 0.56
N LYS A 22 14.86 -6.27 0.30
CA LYS A 22 15.66 -7.01 1.29
C LYS A 22 16.91 -6.22 1.71
N ALA A 23 17.56 -5.55 0.76
CA ALA A 23 18.69 -4.66 1.06
C ALA A 23 18.26 -3.46 1.91
N PHE A 24 17.13 -2.81 1.54
CA PHE A 24 16.55 -1.71 2.30
C PHE A 24 16.21 -2.12 3.74
N LEU A 25 15.46 -3.22 3.92
CA LEU A 25 15.05 -3.71 5.24
C LEU A 25 16.26 -4.10 6.09
N LYS A 26 17.31 -4.68 5.50
CA LYS A 26 18.57 -4.95 6.19
C LYS A 26 19.22 -3.65 6.70
N GLY A 27 19.24 -2.60 5.89
CA GLY A 27 19.73 -1.28 6.29
C GLY A 27 18.88 -0.65 7.40
N ALA A 28 17.55 -0.69 7.26
CA ALA A 28 16.62 -0.16 8.25
C ALA A 28 16.75 -0.87 9.61
N LYS A 29 16.82 -2.21 9.62
CA LYS A 29 17.06 -3.00 10.85
C LYS A 29 18.36 -2.59 11.54
N ARG A 30 19.44 -2.37 10.79
CA ARG A 30 20.74 -1.91 11.33
C ARG A 30 20.66 -0.53 12.00
N GLN A 31 19.72 0.32 11.58
CA GLN A 31 19.46 1.64 12.17
C GLN A 31 18.39 1.60 13.28
N GLY A 32 18.00 0.41 13.74
CA GLY A 32 17.04 0.24 14.84
C GLY A 32 15.57 0.32 14.44
N ALA A 33 15.24 0.20 13.14
CA ALA A 33 13.84 0.05 12.73
C ALA A 33 13.31 -1.35 13.07
N GLU A 34 12.07 -1.39 13.57
CA GLU A 34 11.31 -2.63 13.82
C GLU A 34 10.54 -2.97 12.55
N ILE A 35 10.77 -4.16 11.98
CA ILE A 35 9.98 -4.65 10.85
C ILE A 35 8.84 -5.48 11.42
N ILE A 36 7.62 -4.93 11.40
CA ILE A 36 6.47 -5.57 12.05
C ILE A 36 5.95 -6.76 11.24
N ASP A 37 6.08 -6.71 9.91
CA ASP A 37 5.79 -7.83 9.01
C ASP A 37 6.37 -7.59 7.61
N GLU A 38 6.52 -8.68 6.85
CA GLU A 38 6.85 -8.70 5.43
C GLU A 38 5.74 -9.47 4.69
N ILE A 39 4.77 -8.73 4.14
CA ILE A 39 3.57 -9.29 3.51
C ILE A 39 3.81 -9.45 2.01
N PHE A 40 3.73 -10.69 1.52
CA PHE A 40 3.63 -10.98 0.10
C PHE A 40 2.16 -11.10 -0.31
N LEU A 41 1.65 -10.13 -1.08
CA LEU A 41 0.23 -10.10 -1.48
C LEU A 41 -0.18 -11.32 -2.30
N GLN A 42 0.75 -11.95 -3.02
CA GLN A 42 0.50 -13.18 -3.77
C GLN A 42 0.08 -14.36 -2.87
N GLU A 43 0.47 -14.35 -1.60
CA GLU A 43 0.14 -15.40 -0.62
C GLU A 43 -1.15 -15.12 0.14
N LYS A 44 -1.79 -13.97 -0.10
CA LYS A 44 -2.98 -13.52 0.60
C LYS A 44 -4.20 -13.68 -0.28
N LYS A 45 -5.29 -14.15 0.32
CA LYS A 45 -6.61 -14.17 -0.31
C LYS A 45 -7.28 -12.83 -0.02
N ILE A 46 -7.20 -11.92 -0.99
CA ILE A 46 -7.81 -10.59 -0.91
C ILE A 46 -8.77 -10.42 -2.08
N GLY A 47 -10.04 -10.11 -1.78
CA GLY A 47 -11.02 -9.78 -2.81
C GLY A 47 -10.90 -8.34 -3.29
N TYR A 48 -11.40 -8.05 -4.49
CA TYR A 48 -11.48 -6.69 -5.00
C TYR A 48 -12.39 -5.80 -4.15
N CYS A 49 -12.15 -4.48 -4.18
CA CYS A 49 -13.05 -3.55 -3.54
C CYS A 49 -14.38 -3.55 -4.29
N ARG A 50 -15.50 -3.72 -3.56
CA ARG A 50 -16.84 -3.76 -4.15
C ARG A 50 -17.49 -2.38 -4.34
N GLY A 51 -16.81 -1.30 -3.93
CA GLY A 51 -17.38 0.05 -3.98
C GLY A 51 -18.67 0.25 -3.17
N CYS A 52 -19.00 -0.67 -2.26
CA CYS A 52 -20.29 -0.66 -1.55
C CYS A 52 -20.39 0.34 -0.39
N PHE A 53 -19.26 0.98 -0.03
CA PHE A 53 -19.13 1.96 1.07
C PHE A 53 -19.60 1.50 2.46
N MET A 54 -19.92 0.22 2.67
CA MET A 54 -20.37 -0.29 3.97
C MET A 54 -19.36 -0.04 5.09
N CYS A 55 -18.06 -0.02 4.79
CA CYS A 55 -16.99 0.34 5.71
C CYS A 55 -17.02 1.80 6.19
N TRP A 56 -17.86 2.64 5.59
CA TRP A 56 -18.11 4.01 6.02
C TRP A 56 -19.49 4.15 6.66
N ILE A 57 -20.52 3.54 6.07
CA ILE A 57 -21.93 3.80 6.45
C ILE A 57 -22.50 2.82 7.49
N LYS A 58 -22.01 1.58 7.55
CA LYS A 58 -22.56 0.52 8.42
C LYS A 58 -21.55 0.02 9.44
N THR A 59 -20.30 -0.14 9.03
CA THR A 59 -19.20 -0.60 9.88
C THR A 59 -18.01 0.35 9.75
N PRO A 60 -18.10 1.59 10.29
CA PRO A 60 -17.03 2.59 10.18
C PRO A 60 -15.65 2.02 10.52
N GLY A 61 -14.72 2.10 9.59
CA GLY A 61 -13.35 1.60 9.78
C GLY A 61 -13.13 0.12 9.48
N LYS A 62 -14.19 -0.64 9.17
CA LYS A 62 -14.13 -2.11 9.02
C LYS A 62 -14.82 -2.54 7.73
N CYS A 63 -14.14 -3.35 6.92
CA CYS A 63 -14.78 -3.94 5.75
C CYS A 63 -15.69 -5.12 6.11
N ILE A 64 -16.79 -5.29 5.39
CA ILE A 64 -17.69 -6.45 5.50
C ILE A 64 -17.14 -7.72 4.84
N GLN A 65 -16.16 -7.58 3.94
CA GLN A 65 -15.52 -8.73 3.30
C GLN A 65 -14.65 -9.47 4.33
N LYS A 66 -14.83 -10.78 4.42
CA LYS A 66 -14.08 -11.67 5.32
C LYS A 66 -12.93 -12.30 4.56
N ASP A 67 -11.84 -11.57 4.47
CA ASP A 67 -10.62 -11.94 3.76
C ASP A 67 -9.38 -11.46 4.54
N ASP A 68 -8.19 -11.75 4.03
CA ASP A 68 -6.94 -11.47 4.75
C ASP A 68 -6.68 -9.97 4.93
N MET A 69 -7.42 -9.11 4.23
CA MET A 69 -7.27 -7.67 4.31
C MET A 69 -7.54 -7.14 5.73
N LYS A 70 -8.40 -7.78 6.51
CA LYS A 70 -8.74 -7.33 7.87
C LYS A 70 -7.49 -7.20 8.74
N GLU A 71 -6.62 -8.21 8.74
CA GLU A 71 -5.40 -8.21 9.55
C GLU A 71 -4.37 -7.22 8.99
N ILE A 72 -4.27 -7.13 7.66
CA ILE A 72 -3.36 -6.20 6.99
C ILE A 72 -3.71 -4.74 7.33
N LEU A 73 -5.00 -4.39 7.35
CA LEU A 73 -5.44 -3.03 7.71
C LEU A 73 -5.04 -2.64 9.13
N ASN A 74 -5.08 -3.58 10.09
CA ASN A 74 -4.61 -3.32 11.45
C ASN A 74 -3.10 -3.04 11.46
N LYS A 75 -2.31 -3.86 10.76
CA LYS A 75 -0.86 -3.66 10.63
C LYS A 75 -0.51 -2.33 9.96
N VAL A 76 -1.28 -1.91 8.95
CA VAL A 76 -1.12 -0.60 8.31
C VAL A 76 -1.30 0.54 9.32
N LEU A 77 -2.29 0.44 10.22
CA LEU A 77 -2.52 1.45 11.26
C LEU A 77 -1.50 1.42 12.39
N GLU A 78 -0.78 0.32 12.58
CA GLU A 78 0.28 0.17 13.58
C GLU A 78 1.66 0.65 13.08
N ALA A 79 1.83 0.76 11.76
CA ALA A 79 3.10 1.14 11.15
C ALA A 79 3.35 2.66 11.22
N ASP A 80 4.62 3.03 11.38
CA ASP A 80 5.07 4.40 11.11
C ASP A 80 5.36 4.61 9.61
N VAL A 81 5.79 3.53 8.93
CA VAL A 81 6.14 3.52 7.51
C VAL A 81 5.51 2.31 6.83
N LEU A 82 4.82 2.56 5.72
CA LEU A 82 4.36 1.53 4.80
C LEU A 82 5.35 1.47 3.64
N LEU A 83 6.18 0.43 3.62
CA LEU A 83 7.05 0.12 2.50
C LEU A 83 6.25 -0.67 1.46
N LEU A 84 5.76 0.02 0.43
CA LEU A 84 5.05 -0.59 -0.68
C LEU A 84 6.05 -0.96 -1.78
N SER A 85 6.05 -2.22 -2.20
CA SER A 85 6.93 -2.69 -3.27
C SER A 85 6.16 -3.38 -4.39
N THR A 86 6.44 -3.00 -5.63
CA THR A 86 5.68 -3.48 -6.80
C THR A 86 6.51 -3.39 -8.08
N PRO A 87 6.45 -4.38 -8.98
CA PRO A 87 6.99 -4.22 -10.33
C PRO A 87 6.11 -3.26 -11.15
N VAL A 88 6.71 -2.58 -12.13
CA VAL A 88 5.96 -1.81 -13.13
C VAL A 88 5.29 -2.77 -14.10
N TYR A 89 3.95 -2.82 -14.10
CA TYR A 89 3.14 -3.58 -15.05
C TYR A 89 2.18 -2.64 -15.77
N ILE A 90 2.34 -2.53 -17.10
CA ILE A 90 1.57 -1.60 -17.96
C ILE A 90 1.61 -0.18 -17.37
N ASP A 91 2.83 0.31 -17.09
CA ASP A 91 3.18 1.61 -16.48
C ASP A 91 2.54 1.91 -15.11
N GLY A 92 1.88 0.91 -14.54
CA GLY A 92 1.21 0.96 -13.25
C GLY A 92 1.85 0.05 -12.22
N VAL A 93 1.26 0.07 -11.02
CA VAL A 93 1.51 -0.97 -10.02
C VAL A 93 0.96 -2.31 -10.52
N SER A 94 1.45 -3.43 -9.98
CA SER A 94 0.83 -4.74 -10.23
C SER A 94 -0.64 -4.80 -9.79
N ALA A 95 -1.45 -5.66 -10.41
CA ALA A 95 -2.86 -5.83 -10.07
C ALA A 95 -3.09 -6.20 -8.58
N GLN A 96 -2.19 -7.00 -8.00
CA GLN A 96 -2.20 -7.34 -6.58
C GLN A 96 -2.01 -6.09 -5.72
N THR A 97 -1.06 -5.23 -6.09
CA THR A 97 -0.80 -3.96 -5.41
C THR A 97 -1.99 -3.02 -5.53
N LYS A 98 -2.58 -2.90 -6.72
CA LYS A 98 -3.76 -2.07 -6.95
C LYS A 98 -4.94 -2.54 -6.11
N THR A 99 -5.15 -3.85 -6.03
CA THR A 99 -6.18 -4.46 -5.17
C THR A 99 -5.94 -4.09 -3.72
N PHE A 100 -4.71 -4.22 -3.21
CA PHE A 100 -4.38 -3.78 -1.86
C PHE A 100 -4.68 -2.28 -1.63
N ILE A 101 -4.23 -1.40 -2.53
CA ILE A 101 -4.48 0.05 -2.46
C ILE A 101 -5.98 0.36 -2.41
N ASP A 102 -6.78 -0.21 -3.32
CA ASP A 102 -8.23 0.00 -3.37
C ASP A 102 -8.94 -0.50 -2.11
N ARG A 103 -8.34 -1.46 -1.43
CA ARG A 103 -8.86 -2.05 -0.20
C ARG A 103 -8.44 -1.29 1.06
N LEU A 104 -7.65 -0.21 0.95
CA LEU A 104 -7.33 0.69 2.06
C LEU A 104 -8.44 1.69 2.40
N ILE A 105 -9.50 1.80 1.59
CA ILE A 105 -10.67 2.66 1.86
C ILE A 105 -11.20 2.61 3.32
N PRO A 106 -11.26 1.44 4.02
CA PRO A 106 -11.73 1.41 5.40
C PRO A 106 -10.88 2.24 6.38
N VAL A 107 -9.58 2.43 6.13
CA VAL A 107 -8.74 3.28 7.00
C VAL A 107 -8.85 4.76 6.67
N LEU A 108 -9.48 5.12 5.54
CA LEU A 108 -9.76 6.49 5.15
C LEU A 108 -11.12 6.96 5.68
N ARG A 109 -11.26 8.25 5.96
CA ARG A 109 -12.53 8.85 6.42
C ARG A 109 -13.44 9.17 5.24
N ALA A 110 -14.74 8.95 5.41
CA ALA A 110 -15.79 9.33 4.45
C ALA A 110 -16.05 10.84 4.30
N HIS A 111 -15.21 11.68 4.91
CA HIS A 111 -15.32 13.14 4.84
C HIS A 111 -14.31 13.64 3.82
N PHE A 112 -14.71 14.60 2.99
CA PHE A 112 -13.87 15.11 1.91
C PHE A 112 -13.49 16.57 2.16
N THR A 113 -12.32 16.95 1.64
CA THR A 113 -11.80 18.33 1.64
C THR A 113 -11.20 18.62 0.26
N LEU A 114 -11.22 19.87 -0.16
CA LEU A 114 -10.44 20.30 -1.31
C LEU A 114 -9.01 20.64 -0.86
N ARG A 115 -8.02 19.98 -1.46
CA ARG A 115 -6.59 20.31 -1.35
C ARG A 115 -6.08 20.55 -2.76
N ASP A 116 -5.57 21.75 -3.03
CA ASP A 116 -5.02 22.15 -4.32
C ASP A 116 -5.98 21.89 -5.50
N GLY A 117 -7.26 22.22 -5.31
CA GLY A 117 -8.30 22.01 -6.33
C GLY A 117 -8.75 20.55 -6.51
N HIS A 118 -8.28 19.63 -5.66
CA HIS A 118 -8.57 18.21 -5.80
C HIS A 118 -9.26 17.63 -4.55
N CYS A 119 -10.29 16.80 -4.77
CA CYS A 119 -11.05 16.15 -3.70
C CYS A 119 -10.22 15.06 -2.99
N ARG A 120 -10.01 15.22 -1.68
CA ARG A 120 -9.24 14.31 -0.84
C ARG A 120 -10.02 13.94 0.41
N HIS A 121 -9.76 12.75 0.95
CA HIS A 121 -10.28 12.41 2.27
C HIS A 121 -9.68 13.32 3.34
N LYS A 122 -10.49 13.80 4.27
CA LYS A 122 -10.05 14.54 5.44
C LYS A 122 -9.20 13.61 6.31
N MET A 123 -7.93 13.96 6.49
CA MET A 123 -7.06 13.23 7.41
C MET A 123 -7.64 13.32 8.83
N GLY A 124 -7.73 12.16 9.50
CA GLY A 124 -8.24 12.07 10.86
C GLY A 124 -7.16 12.23 11.91
N GLU A 125 -7.52 11.98 13.17
CA GLU A 125 -6.58 11.90 14.30
C GLU A 125 -5.68 10.65 14.21
N LYS A 126 -6.16 9.59 13.56
CA LYS A 126 -5.34 8.39 13.31
C LYS A 126 -4.26 8.74 12.30
N LYS A 127 -3.01 8.69 12.76
CA LYS A 127 -1.81 8.87 11.93
C LYS A 127 -1.73 7.74 10.90
N MET A 128 -1.78 8.10 9.62
CA MET A 128 -1.42 7.19 8.53
C MET A 128 0.10 7.01 8.50
N PRO A 129 0.61 5.82 8.16
CA PRO A 129 2.05 5.62 7.98
C PRO A 129 2.57 6.48 6.84
N ALA A 130 3.84 6.89 6.90
CA ALA A 130 4.51 7.46 5.75
C ALA A 130 4.65 6.39 4.64
N LEU A 131 4.30 6.73 3.40
CA LEU A 131 4.44 5.82 2.27
C LEU A 131 5.87 5.90 1.70
N PHE A 132 6.55 4.76 1.64
CA PHE A 132 7.81 4.60 0.90
C PHE A 132 7.61 3.55 -0.20
N VAL A 133 8.04 3.86 -1.43
CA VAL A 133 7.77 2.99 -2.59
C VAL A 133 9.07 2.47 -3.18
N ILE A 134 9.17 1.16 -3.36
CA ILE A 134 10.26 0.51 -4.12
C ILE A 134 9.65 -0.16 -5.35
N SER A 135 10.13 0.21 -6.52
CA SER A 135 9.69 -0.41 -7.76
C SER A 135 10.85 -0.78 -8.67
N SER A 136 10.59 -1.72 -9.57
CA SER A 136 11.54 -2.18 -10.57
C SER A 136 10.83 -2.33 -11.90
N SER A 137 11.46 -1.91 -12.99
CA SER A 137 11.01 -2.13 -14.36
C SER A 137 11.95 -3.13 -15.06
N GLY A 138 11.42 -3.86 -16.04
CA GLY A 138 12.23 -4.64 -16.98
C GLY A 138 12.77 -3.80 -18.14
N PHE A 139 12.25 -2.58 -18.30
CA PHE A 139 12.63 -1.60 -19.31
C PHE A 139 13.60 -0.57 -18.72
N LEU A 140 14.38 0.09 -19.59
CA LEU A 140 15.44 1.01 -19.18
C LEU A 140 14.93 2.43 -18.97
N GLU A 141 13.82 2.78 -19.61
CA GLU A 141 13.26 4.10 -19.63
C GLU A 141 12.59 4.43 -18.29
N MET A 142 12.88 5.63 -17.78
CA MET A 142 12.39 6.07 -16.47
C MET A 142 10.95 6.57 -16.50
N ASP A 143 10.44 6.91 -17.67
CA ASP A 143 9.06 7.36 -17.89
C ASP A 143 8.02 6.27 -17.59
N ASN A 144 8.41 4.99 -17.74
CA ASN A 144 7.59 3.82 -17.35
C ASN A 144 7.08 3.88 -15.90
N PHE A 145 7.76 4.62 -15.01
CA PHE A 145 7.34 4.78 -13.61
C PHE A 145 6.39 5.97 -13.40
N GLU A 146 6.33 6.92 -14.33
CA GLU A 146 5.61 8.19 -14.15
C GLU A 146 4.11 8.00 -13.88
N PRO A 147 3.36 7.16 -14.64
CA PRO A 147 1.92 7.01 -14.40
C PRO A 147 1.62 6.43 -13.01
N MET A 148 2.42 5.44 -12.59
CA MET A 148 2.36 4.88 -11.24
C MET A 148 2.67 5.92 -10.17
N ILE A 149 3.75 6.69 -10.32
CA ILE A 149 4.16 7.72 -9.36
C ILE A 149 3.05 8.77 -9.21
N GLU A 150 2.49 9.23 -10.34
CA GLU A 150 1.45 10.26 -10.32
C GLU A 150 0.17 9.75 -9.65
N SER A 151 -0.22 8.50 -9.92
CA SER A 151 -1.33 7.84 -9.24
C SER A 151 -1.12 7.78 -7.73
N LEU A 152 0.08 7.39 -7.27
CA LEU A 152 0.40 7.28 -5.84
C LEU A 152 0.48 8.65 -5.15
N LYS A 153 1.06 9.67 -5.79
CA LYS A 153 1.10 11.06 -5.28
C LYS A 153 -0.30 11.66 -5.12
N ARG A 154 -1.22 11.30 -6.01
CA ARG A 154 -2.63 11.71 -5.94
C ARG A 154 -3.44 10.85 -4.97
N GLY A 155 -2.95 9.67 -4.59
CA GLY A 155 -3.59 8.81 -3.63
C GLY A 155 -3.80 9.49 -2.28
N CYS A 156 -4.80 9.03 -1.52
CA CYS A 156 -4.95 9.38 -0.10
C CYS A 156 -4.15 8.40 0.78
N LEU A 157 -2.91 8.09 0.37
CA LEU A 157 -2.04 7.10 1.00
C LEU A 157 -1.00 7.76 1.89
#